data_AF-A0A259Q3Q1-F1
#
_entry.id   AF-A0A259Q3Q1-F1
#
_cell.length_a   1.000
_cell.length_b   1.000
_cell.length_c   1.000
_cell.angle_alpha   90.00
_cell.angle_beta   90.00
_cell.angle_gamma   90.00
#
_symmetry.space_group_name_H-M   'P 1'
#
loop_
_entity.id
_entity.type
_entity.pdbx_description
1 polymer ?
#
loop_
_entity_poly.entity_id
_entity_poly.type
_entity_poly.pdbx_seq_one_letter_code
_entity_poly.pdbx_strand_id
1 'polypeptide(L)'
;FADPQWQEFRAKIAALPMSAQGWKRIYLGHATETEIDATGRVLISPELRAAAGIERDIDLIGMGSHFEVWDRVTHHAREAAVIEAGMPDAVRDIVV
;
A
#
# COMPACT_ATOMS: atom_id res chain seq x y z
N PHE A 1 4.68 4.86 4.58
CA PHE A 1 4.63 4.82 6.06
C PHE A 1 5.43 6.00 6.59
N ALA A 2 5.03 6.60 7.70
CA ALA A 2 5.97 7.41 8.49
C ALA A 2 6.92 6.47 9.26
N ASP A 3 8.07 6.98 9.67
CA ASP A 3 9.18 6.13 10.16
C ASP A 3 8.79 5.21 11.33
N PRO A 4 8.13 5.69 12.40
CA PRO A 4 7.69 4.83 13.50
C PRO A 4 6.77 3.70 13.04
N GLN A 5 5.79 4.01 12.18
CA GLN A 5 4.85 3.03 11.65
C GLN A 5 5.54 2.01 10.72
N TRP A 6 6.55 2.46 9.96
CA TRP A 6 7.36 1.56 9.14
C TRP A 6 8.13 0.56 9.99
N GLN A 7 8.78 1.01 11.07
CA GLN A 7 9.55 0.11 11.93
C GLN A 7 8.68 -0.98 12.57
N GLU A 8 7.48 -0.62 13.04
CA GLU A 8 6.51 -1.58 13.58
C GLU A 8 6.06 -2.60 12.53
N PHE A 9 5.72 -2.14 11.33
CA PHE A 9 5.30 -3.03 10.24
C PHE A 9 6.46 -3.94 9.78
N ARG A 10 7.64 -3.37 9.58
CA ARG A 10 8.86 -4.09 9.20
C ARG A 10 9.20 -5.20 10.20
N ALA A 11 9.09 -4.95 11.49
CA ALA A 11 9.33 -5.95 12.53
C ALA A 11 8.40 -7.16 12.38
N LYS A 12 7.10 -6.92 12.12
CA LYS A 12 6.11 -7.99 11.89
C LYS A 12 6.44 -8.82 10.64
N ILE A 13 6.79 -8.16 9.52
CA ILE A 13 7.19 -8.86 8.29
C ILE A 13 8.47 -9.67 8.48
N ALA A 14 9.47 -9.10 9.16
CA ALA A 14 10.74 -9.78 9.43
C ALA A 14 10.55 -11.06 10.27
N ALA A 15 9.58 -11.06 11.18
CA ALA A 15 9.25 -12.18 12.06
C ALA A 15 8.46 -13.33 11.38
N LEU A 16 8.02 -13.17 10.12
CA LEU A 16 7.29 -14.23 9.40
C LEU A 16 8.10 -15.53 9.31
N PRO A 17 7.46 -16.71 9.23
CA PRO A 17 8.16 -17.98 9.10
C PRO A 17 8.89 -18.12 7.74
N MET A 18 9.81 -19.08 7.63
CA MET A 18 10.55 -19.36 6.39
C MET A 18 9.61 -19.73 5.22
N SER A 19 8.46 -20.34 5.50
CA SER A 19 7.43 -20.62 4.50
C SER A 19 6.91 -19.35 3.79
N ALA A 20 7.04 -18.18 4.42
CA ALA A 20 6.65 -16.89 3.87
C ALA A 20 7.84 -16.06 3.35
N GLN A 21 9.00 -16.68 3.09
CA GLN A 21 10.21 -15.97 2.64
C GLN A 21 10.00 -15.16 1.36
N GLY A 22 9.14 -15.63 0.43
CA GLY A 22 8.77 -14.87 -0.76
C GLY A 22 8.11 -13.52 -0.43
N TRP A 23 7.16 -13.53 0.51
CA TRP A 23 6.49 -12.31 0.97
C TRP A 23 7.43 -11.35 1.68
N LYS A 24 8.38 -11.86 2.47
CA LYS A 24 9.43 -11.00 3.05
C LYS A 24 10.22 -10.27 1.97
N ARG A 25 10.59 -10.95 0.88
CA ARG A 25 11.32 -10.32 -0.24
C ARG A 25 10.49 -9.24 -0.93
N ILE A 26 9.19 -9.48 -1.13
CA ILE A 26 8.30 -8.49 -1.75
C ILE A 26 8.22 -7.23 -0.88
N TYR A 27 7.93 -7.37 0.41
CA TYR A 27 7.73 -6.21 1.28
C TYR A 27 9.03 -5.51 1.71
N LEU A 28 10.10 -6.27 2.02
CA LEU A 28 11.35 -5.69 2.52
C LEU A 28 12.35 -5.40 1.40
N GLY A 29 12.32 -6.16 0.31
CA GLY A 29 13.25 -6.02 -0.80
C GLY A 29 12.94 -4.83 -1.71
N HIS A 30 11.67 -4.47 -1.84
CA HIS A 30 11.24 -3.29 -2.61
C HIS A 30 11.04 -2.03 -1.74
N ALA A 31 11.27 -2.13 -0.43
CA ALA A 31 11.16 -0.97 0.46
C ALA A 31 12.35 -0.03 0.22
N THR A 32 12.06 1.24 -0.01
CA THR A 32 13.08 2.28 -0.17
C THR A 32 12.70 3.48 0.71
N GLU A 33 13.69 4.00 1.43
CA GLU A 33 13.55 5.24 2.17
C GLU A 33 13.53 6.41 1.19
N THR A 34 12.61 7.35 1.37
CA THR A 34 12.50 8.54 0.52
C THR A 34 12.08 9.73 1.36
N GLU A 35 12.57 10.90 0.98
CA GLU A 35 12.18 12.16 1.61
C GLU A 35 11.04 12.81 0.83
N ILE A 36 10.31 13.68 1.52
CA ILE A 36 9.36 14.61 0.92
C ILE A 36 10.13 15.89 0.60
N ASP A 37 10.11 16.32 -0.65
CA ASP A 37 10.79 17.55 -1.04
C ASP A 37 10.11 18.80 -0.45
N ALA A 38 10.77 19.96 -0.54
CA ALA A 38 10.25 21.22 0.00
C ALA A 38 8.91 21.67 -0.61
N THR A 39 8.48 21.05 -1.71
CA THR A 39 7.18 21.31 -2.37
C THR A 39 6.13 20.24 -2.08
N GLY A 40 6.41 19.30 -1.18
CA GLY A 40 5.48 18.25 -0.77
C GLY A 40 5.44 17.06 -1.73
N ARG A 41 6.43 16.88 -2.61
CA ARG A 41 6.47 15.76 -3.56
C ARG A 41 7.33 14.61 -3.06
N VAL A 42 6.96 13.40 -3.44
CA VAL A 42 7.73 12.17 -3.19
C VAL A 42 8.09 11.54 -4.54
N LEU A 43 9.35 11.14 -4.69
CA LEU A 43 9.80 10.45 -5.89
C LEU A 43 9.57 8.95 -5.75
N ILE A 44 8.63 8.39 -6.52
CA ILE A 44 8.46 6.95 -6.63
C ILE A 44 9.50 6.41 -7.61
N SER A 45 10.23 5.36 -7.26
CA SER A 45 11.22 4.76 -8.17
C SER A 45 10.56 4.20 -9.44
N PRO A 46 11.25 4.20 -10.60
CA PRO A 46 10.70 3.63 -11.83
C PRO A 46 10.28 2.17 -11.71
N GLU A 47 11.02 1.39 -10.92
CA GLU A 47 10.73 -0.03 -10.66
C GLU A 47 9.40 -0.20 -9.91
N LEU A 48 9.16 0.60 -8.86
CA LEU A 48 7.90 0.57 -8.11
C LEU A 48 6.73 1.04 -8.97
N ARG A 49 6.91 2.06 -9.81
CA ARG A 49 5.87 2.50 -10.75
C ARG A 49 5.50 1.40 -11.74
N ALA A 50 6.51 0.72 -12.32
CA ALA A 50 6.30 -0.37 -13.24
C ALA A 50 5.60 -1.56 -12.56
N ALA A 51 6.02 -1.92 -11.35
CA ALA A 51 5.40 -2.99 -10.57
C ALA A 51 3.94 -2.70 -10.19
N ALA A 52 3.62 -1.42 -9.92
CA ALA A 52 2.27 -0.97 -9.59
C ALA A 52 1.39 -0.68 -10.82
N GLY A 53 1.94 -0.76 -12.04
CA GLY A 53 1.22 -0.44 -13.28
C GLY A 53 0.85 1.04 -13.41
N ILE A 54 1.58 1.94 -12.74
CA ILE A 54 1.27 3.38 -12.75
C ILE A 54 1.81 4.01 -14.04
N GLU A 55 0.90 4.49 -14.88
CA GLU A 55 1.27 5.19 -16.12
C GLU A 55 1.18 6.71 -15.99
N ARG A 56 0.04 7.23 -15.51
CA ARG A 56 -0.22 8.68 -15.50
C ARG A 56 -1.04 9.15 -14.32
N ASP A 57 -2.27 8.67 -14.24
CA ASP A 57 -3.25 9.11 -13.25
C ASP A 57 -3.21 8.20 -12.03
N ILE A 58 -2.98 8.80 -10.86
CA ILE A 58 -2.91 8.07 -9.59
C ILE A 58 -4.00 8.49 -8.63
N ASP A 59 -4.36 7.55 -7.75
CA ASP A 59 -5.09 7.85 -6.53
C ASP A 59 -4.15 7.71 -5.33
N LEU A 60 -4.24 8.68 -4.41
CA LEU A 60 -3.53 8.67 -3.14
C LEU A 60 -4.56 8.48 -2.03
N ILE A 61 -4.47 7.37 -1.31
CA ILE A 61 -5.47 6.96 -0.32
C ILE A 61 -4.84 6.94 1.07
N GLY A 62 -5.47 7.62 2.02
CA GLY A 62 -5.03 7.61 3.42
C GLY A 62 -5.60 6.43 4.19
N MET A 63 -4.74 5.53 4.66
CA MET A 63 -5.11 4.35 5.45
C MET A 63 -4.79 4.52 6.94
N GLY A 64 -4.71 5.76 7.40
CA GLY A 64 -4.32 6.12 8.77
C GLY A 64 -2.81 6.05 9.01
N SER A 65 -2.21 4.85 9.01
CA SER A 65 -0.78 4.64 9.31
C SER A 65 0.16 4.81 8.11
N HIS A 66 -0.41 4.81 6.92
CA HIS A 66 0.30 4.94 5.66
C HIS A 66 -0.62 5.50 4.58
N PHE A 67 0.00 5.87 3.46
CA PHE A 67 -0.69 6.14 2.22
C PHE A 67 -0.50 4.96 1.28
N GLU A 68 -1.54 4.68 0.52
CA GLU A 68 -1.46 3.82 -0.65
C GLU A 68 -1.45 4.69 -1.91
N VAL A 69 -0.65 4.28 -2.89
CA VAL A 69 -0.61 4.90 -4.21
C VAL A 69 -1.01 3.85 -5.22
N TRP A 70 -2.03 4.16 -6.00
CA TRP A 70 -2.58 3.26 -7.00
C TRP A 70 -2.63 3.90 -8.38
N ASP A 71 -2.54 3.08 -9.42
CA ASP A 71 -3.07 3.45 -10.73
C ASP A 71 -4.59 3.64 -10.62
N ARG A 72 -5.11 4.78 -11.09
CA ARG A 72 -6.51 5.18 -10.89
C ARG A 72 -7.50 4.20 -11.52
N VAL A 73 -7.22 3.73 -12.74
CA VAL A 73 -8.13 2.80 -13.44
C VAL A 73 -8.19 1.48 -12.69
N THR A 74 -7.03 0.97 -12.29
CA THR A 74 -6.92 -0.27 -11.51
C THR A 74 -7.63 -0.16 -10.17
N HIS A 75 -7.46 0.97 -9.47
CA HIS A 75 -8.10 1.21 -8.18
C HIS A 75 -9.62 1.25 -8.29
N HIS A 76 -10.17 2.04 -9.22
CA HIS A 76 -11.62 2.15 -9.41
C HIS A 76 -12.27 0.82 -9.77
N ALA A 77 -11.63 0.03 -10.64
CA ALA A 77 -12.13 -1.31 -10.97
C ALA A 77 -12.17 -2.24 -9.76
N ARG A 78 -11.14 -2.17 -8.90
CA ARG A 78 -11.06 -2.95 -7.67
C ARG A 78 -12.10 -2.51 -6.64
N GLU A 79 -12.28 -1.21 -6.47
CA GLU A 79 -13.30 -0.64 -5.58
C GLU A 79 -14.71 -1.08 -6.00
N ALA A 80 -15.03 -0.97 -7.29
CA ALA A 80 -16.30 -1.44 -7.83
C ALA A 80 -16.54 -2.94 -7.55
N ALA A 81 -15.52 -3.77 -7.74
CA ALA A 81 -15.59 -5.21 -7.44
C ALA A 81 -15.81 -5.50 -5.94
N VAL A 82 -15.18 -4.71 -5.05
CA VAL A 82 -15.40 -4.82 -3.59
C VAL A 82 -16.83 -4.45 -3.22
N ILE A 83 -17.38 -3.38 -3.82
CA ILE A 83 -18.76 -2.96 -3.60
C ILE A 83 -19.74 -4.04 -4.11
N GLU A 84 -19.49 -4.60 -5.29
CA GLU A 84 -20.31 -5.67 -5.88
C GLU A 84 -20.30 -6.95 -5.04
N ALA A 85 -19.16 -7.30 -4.44
CA ALA A 85 -19.05 -8.43 -3.52
C ALA A 85 -19.88 -8.26 -2.24
N GLY A 86 -20.36 -7.04 -1.97
CA GLY A 86 -21.20 -6.71 -0.83
C GLY A 86 -20.42 -6.45 0.45
N MET A 87 -21.08 -5.74 1.37
CA MET A 87 -20.48 -5.32 2.63
C MET A 87 -20.33 -6.51 3.60
N PRO A 88 -19.10 -6.84 4.06
CA PRO A 88 -18.88 -7.92 5.02
C PRO A 88 -19.53 -7.63 6.38
N ASP A 89 -19.89 -8.68 7.12
CA ASP A 89 -20.52 -8.53 8.45
C ASP A 89 -19.63 -7.77 9.44
N ALA A 90 -18.31 -8.00 9.38
CA ALA A 90 -17.34 -7.25 10.18
C ALA A 90 -17.40 -5.72 9.99
N VAL A 91 -17.89 -5.24 8.84
CA VAL A 91 -18.12 -3.80 8.61
C VAL A 91 -19.51 -3.40 9.10
N ARG A 92 -20.53 -4.27 8.96
CA ARG A 92 -21.91 -4.00 9.39
C ARG A 92 -21.99 -3.77 10.89
N ASP A 93 -21.26 -4.56 11.66
CA ASP A 93 -21.24 -4.48 13.12
C ASP A 93 -20.65 -3.16 13.65
N ILE A 94 -19.97 -2.38 12.80
CA ILE A 94 -19.34 -1.10 13.17
C ILE A 94 -20.21 0.10 12.75
N VAL A 95 -20.98 -0.03 11.66
CA VAL A 95 -21.68 1.08 11.00
C VAL A 95 -23.18 1.11 11.30
N VAL A 96 -23.74 0.01 11.83
CA VAL A 96 -25.15 -0.12 12.26
C VAL A 96 -25.29 0.00 13.79
#